data_AF-A0A377CWR0-F1
#
_entry.id   AF-A0A377CWR0-F1
#
_cell.length_a   1.000
_cell.length_b   1.000
_cell.length_c   1.000
_cell.angle_alpha   90.00
_cell.angle_beta   90.00
_cell.angle_gamma   90.00
#
_symmetry.space_group_name_H-M   'P 1'
#
loop_
_entity.id
_entity.type
_entity.pdbx_description
1 polymer ?
#
loop_
_entity_poly.entity_id
_entity_poly.type
_entity_poly.pdbx_seq_one_letter_code
_entity_poly.pdbx_strand_id
1 'polypeptide(L)'
;MRRRTVPFVSKATGVPLAKVAARVMAGKSLAEQGVTKEVIPPYYSVKEVVLPFNKFPGVDPLLGPEMRSTGEVMGVGRTFAEAFCQSAAGQQLHHEETRSLRCFPCAKAIKNAWWTWRQNC
;
A
#
# COMPACT_ATOMS: atom_id res chain seq x y z
N MET A 1 2.77 15.30 -14.49
CA MET A 1 2.07 14.61 -13.37
C MET A 1 2.57 13.16 -13.26
N ARG A 2 3.41 12.81 -12.28
CA ARG A 2 4.01 11.46 -12.15
C ARG A 2 3.13 10.56 -11.26
N ARG A 3 2.31 9.68 -11.84
CA ARG A 3 1.50 8.72 -11.06
C ARG A 3 2.39 7.71 -10.33
N ARG A 4 2.51 7.85 -8.99
CA ARG A 4 3.24 6.90 -8.10
C ARG A 4 2.56 5.52 -7.96
N THR A 5 1.43 5.27 -8.62
CA THR A 5 0.71 4.00 -8.52
C THR A 5 1.12 2.97 -9.57
N VAL A 6 1.69 3.37 -10.72
CA VAL A 6 2.06 2.43 -11.80
C VAL A 6 3.05 1.33 -11.34
N PRO A 7 4.11 1.62 -10.55
CA PRO A 7 5.03 0.58 -10.07
C PRO A 7 4.36 -0.39 -9.09
N PHE A 8 3.44 0.10 -8.24
CA PHE A 8 2.66 -0.73 -7.31
C PHE A 8 1.73 -1.68 -8.07
N VAL A 9 0.91 -1.17 -9.00
CA VAL A 9 -0.01 -1.99 -9.78
C VAL A 9 0.76 -3.02 -10.61
N SER A 10 1.89 -2.63 -11.22
CA SER A 10 2.72 -3.55 -12.01
C SER A 10 3.29 -4.72 -11.19
N LYS A 11 3.56 -4.50 -9.89
CA LYS A 11 3.96 -5.57 -8.97
C LYS A 11 2.78 -6.43 -8.52
N ALA A 12 1.62 -5.81 -8.25
CA ALA A 12 0.42 -6.51 -7.79
C ALA A 12 -0.18 -7.42 -8.86
N THR A 13 -0.17 -7.01 -10.14
CA THR A 13 -0.71 -7.79 -11.26
C THR A 13 0.33 -8.65 -11.97
N GLY A 14 1.63 -8.46 -11.68
CA GLY A 14 2.74 -9.04 -12.45
C GLY A 14 2.91 -8.48 -13.87
N VAL A 15 2.04 -7.57 -14.32
CA VAL A 15 2.10 -6.98 -15.67
C VAL A 15 2.98 -5.74 -15.65
N PRO A 16 4.08 -5.66 -16.44
CA PRO A 16 4.95 -4.50 -16.47
C PRO A 16 4.31 -3.34 -17.27
N LEU A 17 3.31 -2.67 -16.70
CA LEU A 17 2.47 -1.66 -17.36
C LEU A 17 3.28 -0.54 -18.04
N ALA A 18 4.38 -0.10 -17.42
CA ALA A 18 5.26 0.91 -18.01
C ALA A 18 5.92 0.42 -19.33
N LYS A 19 6.29 -0.86 -19.41
CA LYS A 19 6.88 -1.48 -20.60
C LYS A 19 5.83 -1.71 -21.70
N VAL A 20 4.60 -2.07 -21.30
CA VAL A 20 3.46 -2.20 -22.22
C VAL A 20 3.11 -0.84 -22.83
N ALA A 21 2.96 0.19 -22.01
CA ALA A 21 2.69 1.56 -22.47
C ALA A 21 3.80 2.11 -23.38
N ALA A 22 5.08 1.88 -23.06
CA ALA A 22 6.20 2.27 -23.91
C ALA A 22 6.15 1.61 -25.30
N ARG A 23 5.72 0.34 -25.39
CA ARG A 23 5.54 -0.37 -26.66
C ARG A 23 4.32 0.11 -27.44
N VAL A 24 3.23 0.51 -26.77
CA VAL A 24 2.08 1.15 -27.41
C VAL A 24 2.49 2.49 -28.03
N MET A 25 3.28 3.31 -27.32
CA MET A 25 3.83 4.56 -27.88
C MET A 25 4.78 4.31 -29.06
N ALA A 26 5.44 3.16 -29.11
CA ALA A 26 6.26 2.70 -30.25
C ALA A 26 5.45 2.00 -31.36
N GLY A 27 4.11 2.10 -31.34
CA GLY A 27 3.21 1.60 -32.38
C GLY A 27 2.73 0.15 -32.25
N LYS A 28 3.11 -0.61 -31.21
CA LYS A 28 2.64 -1.98 -31.00
C LYS A 28 1.34 -2.02 -30.21
N SER A 29 0.25 -2.48 -30.83
CA SER A 29 -1.07 -2.53 -30.18
C SER A 29 -1.09 -3.43 -28.94
N LEU A 30 -2.08 -3.24 -28.07
CA LEU A 30 -2.28 -4.11 -26.90
C LEU A 30 -2.59 -5.57 -27.28
N ALA A 31 -3.22 -5.78 -28.45
CA ALA A 31 -3.50 -7.09 -29.00
C ALA A 31 -2.21 -7.85 -29.39
N GLU A 32 -1.29 -7.19 -30.11
CA GLU A 32 0.04 -7.76 -30.44
C GLU A 32 0.87 -8.08 -29.19
N GLN A 33 0.64 -7.36 -28.09
CA GLN A 33 1.33 -7.57 -26.83
C GLN A 33 0.67 -8.63 -25.93
N GLY A 34 -0.50 -9.16 -26.31
CA GLY A 34 -1.26 -10.13 -25.51
C GLY A 34 -1.88 -9.58 -24.22
N VAL A 35 -1.89 -8.25 -24.04
CA VAL A 35 -2.41 -7.58 -22.83
C VAL A 35 -3.81 -7.05 -23.11
N THR A 36 -4.75 -7.96 -23.34
CA THR A 36 -6.14 -7.66 -23.73
C THR A 36 -7.16 -7.88 -22.62
N LYS A 37 -6.78 -8.51 -21.52
CA LYS A 37 -7.65 -8.79 -20.36
C LYS A 37 -7.05 -8.18 -19.09
N GLU A 38 -7.93 -7.73 -18.20
CA GLU A 38 -7.54 -7.31 -16.86
C GLU A 38 -7.09 -8.52 -16.03
N VAL A 39 -6.00 -8.36 -15.29
CA VAL A 39 -5.45 -9.40 -14.40
C VAL A 39 -5.89 -9.09 -12.98
N ILE A 40 -6.81 -9.91 -12.45
CA ILE A 40 -7.24 -9.86 -11.05
C ILE A 40 -6.42 -10.90 -10.26
N PRO A 41 -5.52 -10.49 -9.35
CA PRO A 41 -4.72 -11.43 -8.57
C PRO A 41 -5.59 -12.19 -7.55
N PRO A 42 -5.26 -13.46 -7.22
CA PRO A 42 -5.96 -14.23 -6.19
C PRO A 42 -5.54 -13.84 -4.75
N TYR A 43 -4.82 -12.74 -4.57
CA TYR A 43 -4.27 -12.25 -3.31
C TYR A 43 -4.45 -10.74 -3.18
N TYR A 44 -4.54 -10.27 -1.94
CA TYR A 44 -4.65 -8.86 -1.62
C TYR A 44 -3.26 -8.22 -1.60
N SER A 45 -3.13 -7.07 -2.28
CA SER A 45 -1.96 -6.19 -2.21
C SER A 45 -2.40 -4.85 -1.62
N VAL A 46 -1.84 -4.46 -0.48
CA VAL A 46 -2.14 -3.18 0.19
C VAL A 46 -0.95 -2.23 0.05
N LYS A 47 -1.23 -0.96 -0.26
CA LYS A 47 -0.23 0.11 -0.34
C LYS A 47 -0.34 1.02 0.86
N GLU A 48 0.74 1.14 1.61
CA GLU A 48 0.87 2.10 2.70
C GLU A 48 1.96 3.14 2.43
N VAL A 49 1.86 4.30 3.08
CA VAL A 49 2.78 5.43 2.88
C VAL A 49 3.64 5.69 4.11
N VAL A 50 4.94 5.91 3.91
CA VAL A 50 5.86 6.27 5.01
C VAL A 50 5.95 7.79 5.09
N LEU A 51 5.52 8.33 6.23
CA LEU A 51 5.52 9.75 6.54
C LEU A 51 6.73 10.08 7.45
N PRO A 52 7.55 11.10 7.13
CA PRO A 52 8.82 11.35 7.80
C PRO A 52 8.68 12.21 9.07
N PHE A 53 7.69 11.95 9.93
CA PHE A 53 7.42 12.78 11.11
C PHE A 53 8.63 12.91 12.04
N ASN A 54 9.38 11.83 12.26
CA ASN A 54 10.60 11.81 13.07
C ASN A 54 11.73 12.73 12.56
N LYS A 55 11.65 13.25 11.32
CA LYS A 55 12.65 14.17 10.75
C LYS A 55 12.28 15.64 10.92
N PHE A 56 11.05 15.95 11.30
CA PHE A 56 10.53 17.32 11.39
C PHE A 56 9.71 17.52 12.68
N PRO A 57 10.35 17.51 13.87
CA PRO A 57 9.66 17.53 15.16
C PRO A 57 8.88 18.82 15.48
N GLY A 58 8.95 19.84 14.62
CA GLY A 58 8.15 21.07 14.71
C GLY A 58 7.01 21.17 13.69
N VAL A 59 6.73 20.10 12.93
CA VAL A 59 5.64 20.08 11.94
C VAL A 59 4.50 19.21 12.46
N ASP A 60 3.29 19.76 12.48
CA ASP A 60 2.07 19.05 12.86
C ASP A 60 1.89 17.79 11.98
N PRO A 61 1.74 16.57 12.57
CA PRO A 61 1.57 15.32 11.84
C PRO A 61 0.19 15.13 11.19
N LEU A 62 -0.54 16.22 10.95
CA LEU A 62 -1.85 16.21 10.31
C LEU A 62 -1.77 15.88 8.81
N LEU A 63 -2.71 15.05 8.33
CA LEU A 63 -2.91 14.78 6.91
C LEU A 63 -3.61 15.97 6.24
N GLY A 64 -2.92 16.64 5.32
CA GLY A 64 -3.47 17.73 4.51
C GLY A 64 -3.76 17.33 3.06
N PRO A 65 -4.29 18.25 2.25
CA PRO A 65 -4.41 18.08 0.79
C PRO A 65 -3.04 18.02 0.09
N GLU A 66 -1.97 18.49 0.75
CA GLU A 66 -0.60 18.37 0.30
C GLU A 66 0.01 17.01 0.69
N MET A 67 0.60 16.33 -0.30
CA MET A 67 1.12 14.97 -0.15
C MET A 67 2.55 14.94 0.43
N ARG A 68 2.67 14.72 1.75
CA ARG A 68 3.95 14.70 2.49
C ARG A 68 4.64 13.32 2.62
N SER A 69 4.14 12.29 1.93
CA SER A 69 4.70 10.94 1.95
C SER A 69 6.07 10.86 1.26
N THR A 70 7.11 10.36 1.94
CA THR A 70 8.44 10.15 1.35
C THR A 70 8.66 8.74 0.80
N GLY A 71 7.99 7.74 1.36
CA GLY A 71 8.14 6.34 0.96
C GLY A 71 6.79 5.64 0.79
N GLU A 72 6.83 4.43 0.24
CA GLU A 72 5.67 3.55 0.09
C GLU A 72 6.07 2.09 0.36
N VAL A 73 5.20 1.37 1.06
CA VAL A 73 5.35 -0.04 1.42
C VAL A 73 4.20 -0.83 0.80
N MET A 74 4.48 -2.07 0.41
CA MET A 74 3.51 -3.00 -0.17
C MET A 74 3.45 -4.25 0.71
N GLY A 75 2.27 -4.53 1.29
CA GLY A 75 1.98 -5.79 1.98
C GLY A 75 1.17 -6.72 1.08
N VAL A 76 1.42 -8.03 1.15
CA VAL A 76 0.77 -9.04 0.29
C VAL A 76 0.26 -10.21 1.12
N GLY A 77 -1.04 -10.47 1.06
CA GLY A 77 -1.68 -11.50 1.89
C GLY A 77 -2.83 -12.21 1.19
N ARG A 78 -3.22 -13.37 1.72
CA ARG A 78 -4.41 -14.11 1.27
C ARG A 78 -5.71 -13.42 1.71
N THR A 79 -5.63 -12.61 2.76
CA THR A 79 -6.74 -11.76 3.25
C THR A 79 -6.31 -10.30 3.30
N PHE A 80 -7.28 -9.39 3.22
CA PHE A 80 -7.03 -7.95 3.39
C PHE A 80 -6.35 -7.63 4.73
N ALA A 81 -6.78 -8.27 5.82
CA ALA A 81 -6.22 -8.08 7.16
C ALA A 81 -4.73 -8.46 7.23
N GLU A 82 -4.33 -9.57 6.62
CA GLU A 82 -2.93 -10.01 6.54
C GLU A 82 -2.09 -9.03 5.72
N ALA A 83 -2.58 -8.64 4.54
CA ALA A 83 -1.89 -7.69 3.66
C ALA A 83 -1.71 -6.31 4.34
N PHE A 84 -2.74 -5.83 5.05
CA PHE A 84 -2.69 -4.58 5.81
C PHE A 84 -1.73 -4.65 7.01
N CYS A 85 -1.75 -5.74 7.79
CA CYS A 85 -0.83 -5.89 8.91
C CYS A 85 0.64 -6.00 8.45
N GLN A 86 0.92 -6.58 7.28
CA GLN A 86 2.26 -6.54 6.68
C GLN A 86 2.67 -5.13 6.24
N SER A 87 1.79 -4.39 5.57
CA SER A 87 2.11 -3.03 5.11
C SER A 87 2.30 -2.06 6.29
N ALA A 88 1.48 -2.19 7.33
CA ALA A 88 1.61 -1.45 8.59
C ALA A 88 2.88 -1.82 9.38
N ALA A 89 3.35 -3.07 9.34
CA ALA A 89 4.61 -3.47 9.98
C ALA A 89 5.85 -2.86 9.28
N GLY A 90 5.76 -2.55 7.98
CA GLY A 90 6.82 -1.87 7.23
C GLY A 90 6.82 -0.33 7.38
N GLN A 91 5.71 0.27 7.81
CA GLN A 91 5.74 1.58 8.47
C GLN A 91 6.32 1.36 9.86
N GLN A 92 7.61 1.67 10.06
CA GLN A 92 8.25 1.40 11.34
C GLN A 92 7.64 2.26 12.47
N LEU A 93 6.67 1.66 13.17
CA LEU A 93 6.02 2.24 14.33
C LEU A 93 7.05 2.34 15.46
N HIS A 94 7.68 3.52 15.56
CA HIS A 94 8.42 3.94 16.75
C HIS A 94 7.42 4.22 17.90
N HIS A 95 6.75 3.17 18.37
CA HIS A 95 6.13 3.14 19.68
C HIS A 95 7.01 2.28 20.57
N GLU A 96 7.76 2.92 21.46
CA GLU A 96 8.79 2.28 22.30
C GLU A 96 8.18 1.51 23.49
N GLU A 97 7.11 0.74 23.26
CA GLU A 97 6.49 -0.07 24.32
C GLU A 97 5.67 -1.28 23.82
N THR A 98 6.19 -2.09 22.89
CA THR A 98 5.67 -3.46 22.68
C THR A 98 6.73 -4.47 22.22
N ARG A 99 7.87 -4.53 22.90
CA ARG A 99 8.91 -5.55 22.66
C ARG A 99 8.57 -6.91 23.32
N SER A 100 7.37 -7.40 23.04
CA SER A 100 6.86 -8.71 23.43
C SER A 100 5.68 -9.08 22.52
N LEU A 101 5.33 -10.36 22.44
CA LEU A 101 4.25 -10.94 21.63
C LEU A 101 4.52 -11.04 20.11
N ARG A 102 5.12 -12.18 19.75
CA ARG A 102 5.04 -12.80 18.41
C ARG A 102 3.61 -12.73 17.87
N CYS A 103 3.39 -12.16 16.70
CA CYS A 103 2.18 -12.26 15.83
C CYS A 103 0.76 -12.01 16.41
N PHE A 104 0.56 -11.84 17.72
CA PHE A 104 -0.77 -11.77 18.33
C PHE A 104 -1.54 -10.42 18.27
N PRO A 105 -0.94 -9.22 18.10
CA PRO A 105 -1.72 -7.98 18.23
C PRO A 105 -2.58 -7.61 16.99
N CYS A 106 -2.25 -8.10 15.79
CA CYS A 106 -2.98 -7.77 14.54
C CYS A 106 -4.50 -8.04 14.66
N ALA A 107 -4.90 -9.18 15.24
CA ALA A 107 -6.31 -9.55 15.37
C ALA A 107 -7.11 -8.70 16.38
N LYS A 108 -6.44 -8.06 17.35
CA LYS A 108 -7.09 -7.26 18.40
C LYS A 108 -7.18 -5.78 18.02
N ALA A 109 -6.17 -5.25 17.33
CA ALA A 109 -6.19 -3.90 16.76
C ALA A 109 -7.35 -3.72 15.76
N ILE A 110 -7.55 -4.69 14.86
CA ILE A 110 -8.63 -4.65 13.85
C ILE A 110 -10.01 -4.61 14.52
N LYS A 111 -10.26 -5.42 15.57
CA LYS A 111 -11.54 -5.40 16.28
C LYS A 111 -11.83 -4.06 16.95
N ASN A 112 -10.82 -3.45 17.59
CA ASN A 112 -11.01 -2.17 18.27
C ASN A 112 -11.26 -1.03 17.28
N ALA A 113 -10.52 -0.97 16.17
CA ALA A 113 -10.73 0.03 15.11
C ALA A 113 -12.10 -0.12 14.41
N TRP A 114 -12.59 -1.34 14.23
CA TRP A 114 -13.93 -1.59 13.69
C TRP A 114 -15.05 -1.17 14.68
N TRP A 115 -14.82 -1.33 15.98
CA TRP A 115 -15.82 -0.99 17.00
C TRP A 115 -15.96 0.52 17.18
N THR A 116 -14.87 1.30 17.14
CA THR A 116 -14.95 2.78 17.19
C THR A 116 -15.52 3.39 15.92
N TRP A 117 -15.34 2.78 14.74
CA TRP A 117 -15.97 3.28 13.51
C TRP A 117 -17.50 3.04 13.50
N ARG A 118 -17.97 1.92 14.06
CA ARG A 118 -19.40 1.58 14.14
C ARG A 118 -20.19 2.32 15.24
N GLN A 119 -19.53 3.07 16.11
CA GLN A 119 -20.19 3.89 17.16
C GLN A 119 -20.39 5.35 16.72
N ASN A 120 -19.79 5.78 15.61
CA ASN A 120 -19.84 7.16 15.10
C ASN A 120 -20.43 7.24 13.67
N CYS A 121 -21.26 6.27 13.28
CA CYS A 121 -22.03 6.20 12.03
C CYS A 121 -23.37 5.51 12.29
#